data_AF-A0A358FVZ9-F1
#
_entry.id   AF-A0A358FVZ9-F1
#
_cell.length_a   1.000
_cell.length_b   1.000
_cell.length_c   1.000
_cell.angle_alpha   90.00
_cell.angle_beta   90.00
_cell.angle_gamma   90.00
#
_symmetry.space_group_name_H-M   'P 1'
#
loop_
_entity.id
_entity.type
_entity.pdbx_description
1 polymer ?
#
loop_
_entity_poly.entity_id
_entity_poly.type
_entity_poly.pdbx_seq_one_letter_code
_entity_poly.pdbx_strand_id
1 'polypeptide(L)'
;MSLSERSPSVPLGQALALWSLGWSVGGIVLGGVIYALSSTENGTGTLTLTTMAVASWTCLLVALWTACRMQAVDFRTMFGLSFRWIDLIGIPVGVLAQVILVPVIYVPLRAIWPSTFDSSALEETAKDLVDSAGGWKTLLLVLVVVVGAPL
;
A
#
# COMPACT_ATOMS: atom_id res chain seq x y z
N MET A 1 34.56 22.71 4.40
CA MET A 1 33.46 21.75 4.16
C MET A 1 32.16 22.56 4.24
N SER A 2 31.64 23.01 3.09
CA SER A 2 30.53 23.97 3.00
C SER A 2 29.18 23.28 3.24
N LEU A 3 28.27 23.97 3.92
CA LEU A 3 26.92 23.53 4.32
C LEU A 3 25.94 23.23 3.15
N SER A 4 26.44 22.99 1.94
CA SER A 4 25.67 23.00 0.68
C SER A 4 25.22 21.63 0.18
N GLU A 5 25.51 20.53 0.88
CA GLU A 5 25.20 19.15 0.42
C GLU A 5 24.29 18.37 1.37
N ARG A 6 23.50 19.03 2.23
CA ARG A 6 22.48 18.29 2.97
C ARG A 6 21.31 18.00 2.05
N SER A 7 21.18 16.74 1.65
CA SER A 7 19.95 16.21 1.07
C SER A 7 18.77 16.64 1.94
N PRO A 8 17.68 17.15 1.35
CA PRO A 8 16.52 17.57 2.13
C PRO A 8 15.99 16.37 2.91
N SER A 9 16.04 16.45 4.23
CA SER A 9 15.73 15.34 5.12
C SER A 9 14.73 15.77 6.16
N VAL A 10 13.60 15.08 6.27
CA VAL A 10 12.65 15.26 7.38
C VAL A 10 13.25 14.60 8.63
N PRO A 11 13.36 15.29 9.77
CA PRO A 11 13.77 14.66 11.02
C PRO A 11 12.90 13.45 11.34
N LEU A 12 13.50 12.34 11.78
CA LEU A 12 12.80 11.07 12.01
C LEU A 12 11.55 11.24 12.89
N GLY A 13 11.64 12.02 13.97
CA GLY A 13 10.49 12.26 14.85
C GLY A 13 9.32 12.96 14.15
N GLN A 14 9.60 13.89 13.23
CA GLN A 14 8.57 14.56 12.43
C GLN A 14 7.98 13.61 11.38
N ALA A 15 8.80 12.79 10.74
CA ALA A 15 8.35 11.78 9.79
C ALA A 15 7.42 10.76 10.46
N LEU A 16 7.82 10.25 11.65
CA LEU A 16 7.00 9.34 12.44
C LEU A 16 5.70 10.00 12.91
N ALA A 17 5.74 11.28 13.32
CA ALA A 17 4.55 12.01 13.73
C ALA A 17 3.56 12.20 12.57
N LEU A 18 4.04 12.64 11.39
CA LEU A 18 3.21 12.82 10.20
C LEU A 18 2.62 11.50 9.71
N TRP A 19 3.42 10.43 9.69
CA TRP A 19 2.95 9.09 9.34
C TRP A 19 1.89 8.60 10.33
N SER A 20 2.14 8.70 11.63
CA SER A 20 1.21 8.26 12.68
C SER A 20 -0.10 9.05 12.63
N LEU A 21 -0.01 10.36 12.40
CA LEU A 21 -1.17 11.24 12.27
C LEU A 21 -1.98 10.89 11.02
N GLY A 22 -1.33 10.76 9.86
CA GLY A 22 -1.98 10.40 8.59
C GLY A 22 -2.67 9.04 8.69
N TRP A 23 -2.01 8.05 9.28
CA TRP A 23 -2.57 6.72 9.51
C TRP A 23 -3.77 6.75 10.46
N SER A 24 -3.66 7.47 11.58
CA SER A 24 -4.75 7.57 12.57
C SER A 24 -5.97 8.31 12.00
N VAL A 25 -5.75 9.42 11.30
CA VAL A 25 -6.84 10.19 10.68
C VAL A 25 -7.52 9.39 9.57
N GLY A 26 -6.73 8.79 8.67
CA GLY A 26 -7.27 8.05 7.53
C GLY A 26 -7.89 6.71 7.93
N GLY A 27 -7.17 5.91 8.69
CA GLY A 27 -7.57 4.55 9.06
C GLY A 27 -8.60 4.49 10.19
N ILE A 28 -8.40 5.26 11.26
CA ILE A 28 -9.29 5.20 12.44
C ILE A 28 -10.44 6.19 12.31
N VAL A 29 -10.15 7.47 12.09
CA VAL A 29 -11.18 8.51 12.13
C VAL A 29 -12.07 8.44 10.90
N LEU A 30 -11.50 8.63 9.70
CA LEU A 30 -12.27 8.59 8.46
C LEU A 30 -12.78 7.17 8.17
N GLY A 31 -11.93 6.16 8.34
CA GLY A 31 -12.34 4.76 8.21
C GLY A 31 -13.50 4.40 9.15
N GLY A 32 -13.45 4.81 10.42
CA GLY A 32 -14.51 4.60 11.39
C GLY A 32 -15.81 5.32 11.04
N VAL A 33 -15.72 6.58 10.57
CA VAL A 33 -16.90 7.33 10.10
C VAL A 33 -17.53 6.67 8.87
N ILE A 34 -16.73 6.29 7.88
CA ILE A 34 -17.21 5.60 6.67
C ILE A 34 -17.89 4.28 7.05
N TYR A 35 -17.26 3.51 7.95
CA TYR A 35 -17.81 2.27 8.46
C TYR A 35 -19.15 2.48 9.16
N ALA A 36 -19.24 3.46 10.07
CA ALA A 36 -20.45 3.75 10.83
C ALA A 36 -21.62 4.21 9.93
N LEU A 37 -21.33 4.97 8.87
CA LEU A 37 -22.34 5.44 7.91
C LEU A 37 -22.78 4.37 6.92
N SER A 38 -21.96 3.34 6.72
CA SER A 38 -22.15 2.32 5.68
C SER A 38 -22.38 0.92 6.24
N SER A 39 -22.49 0.78 7.56
CA SER A 39 -22.73 -0.51 8.21
C SER A 39 -24.14 -0.98 7.87
N THR A 40 -24.24 -2.15 7.23
CA THR A 40 -25.51 -2.81 6.92
C THR A 40 -25.60 -4.14 7.67
N GLU A 41 -26.81 -4.68 7.83
CA GLU A 41 -27.02 -5.97 8.52
C GLU A 41 -26.25 -7.13 7.86
N ASN A 42 -25.94 -7.03 6.56
CA ASN A 42 -25.21 -8.05 5.79
C ASN A 42 -23.67 -7.89 5.84
N GLY A 43 -23.16 -7.03 6.73
CA GLY A 43 -21.74 -6.73 6.84
C GLY A 43 -21.27 -5.58 5.95
N THR A 44 -19.95 -5.42 5.84
CA THR A 44 -19.32 -4.31 5.12
C THR A 44 -19.11 -4.66 3.65
N GLY A 45 -19.84 -3.99 2.77
CA GLY A 45 -19.70 -4.19 1.33
C GLY A 45 -18.31 -3.79 0.79
N THR A 46 -17.90 -4.39 -0.32
CA THR A 46 -16.62 -4.14 -0.99
C THR A 46 -16.39 -2.66 -1.32
N LEU A 47 -17.45 -1.93 -1.71
CA LEU A 47 -17.37 -0.50 -1.99
C LEU A 47 -17.01 0.31 -0.75
N THR A 48 -17.57 -0.04 0.41
CA THR A 48 -17.27 0.60 1.69
C THR A 48 -15.81 0.38 2.07
N LEU A 49 -15.34 -0.88 2.00
CA LEU A 49 -13.93 -1.22 2.27
C LEU A 49 -12.98 -0.48 1.33
N THR A 50 -13.32 -0.40 0.04
CA THR A 50 -12.53 0.35 -0.96
C THR A 50 -12.49 1.84 -0.61
N THR A 51 -13.61 2.42 -0.19
CA THR A 51 -13.71 3.83 0.20
C THR A 51 -12.87 4.11 1.45
N MET A 52 -12.89 3.22 2.44
CA MET A 52 -12.04 3.31 3.63
C MET A 52 -10.55 3.25 3.27
N ALA A 53 -10.17 2.33 2.36
CA ALA A 53 -8.80 2.23 1.89
C ALA A 53 -8.36 3.52 1.18
N VAL A 54 -9.15 4.03 0.22
CA VAL A 54 -8.85 5.27 -0.50
C VAL A 54 -8.71 6.46 0.45
N ALA A 55 -9.59 6.59 1.44
CA ALA A 55 -9.50 7.64 2.46
C ALA A 55 -8.19 7.53 3.25
N SER A 56 -7.81 6.32 3.67
CA SER A 56 -6.56 6.07 4.39
C SER A 56 -5.31 6.44 3.57
N TRP A 57 -5.23 5.95 2.33
CA TRP A 57 -4.13 6.28 1.41
C TRP A 57 -4.05 7.78 1.13
N THR A 58 -5.18 8.45 0.95
CA THR A 58 -5.22 9.90 0.71
C THR A 58 -4.62 10.67 1.89
N CYS A 59 -4.94 10.30 3.13
CA CYS A 59 -4.34 10.93 4.31
C CYS A 59 -2.83 10.73 4.41
N LEU A 60 -2.32 9.55 4.04
CA LEU A 60 -0.88 9.28 3.98
C LEU A 60 -0.19 10.12 2.88
N LEU A 61 -0.79 10.21 1.69
CA LEU A 61 -0.29 11.08 0.62
C LEU A 61 -0.28 12.56 1.03
N VAL A 62 -1.30 13.02 1.76
CA VAL A 62 -1.33 14.38 2.33
C VAL A 62 -0.22 14.56 3.38
N ALA A 63 0.09 13.54 4.19
CA ALA A 63 1.21 13.60 5.14
C ALA A 63 2.56 13.73 4.41
N LEU A 64 2.78 12.97 3.33
CA LEU A 64 3.98 13.08 2.48
C LEU A 64 4.07 14.44 1.78
N TRP A 65 2.94 14.94 1.27
CA TRP A 65 2.88 16.28 0.68
C TRP A 65 3.17 17.37 1.70
N THR A 66 2.63 17.25 2.92
CA THR A 66 2.91 18.18 4.03
C THR A 66 4.39 18.18 4.38
N ALA A 67 5.03 17.01 4.45
CA ALA A 67 6.48 16.91 4.61
C ALA A 67 7.25 17.68 3.52
N CYS A 68 6.82 17.60 2.26
CA CYS A 68 7.43 18.37 1.16
C CYS A 68 7.33 19.87 1.40
N ARG A 69 6.14 20.32 1.81
CA ARG A 69 5.85 21.73 2.08
C ARG A 69 6.64 22.27 3.26
N MET A 70 6.79 21.49 4.32
CA MET A 70 7.60 21.85 5.50
C MET A 70 9.07 22.07 5.13
N GLN A 71 9.59 21.26 4.21
CA GLN A 71 10.98 21.35 3.76
C GLN A 71 11.17 22.31 2.58
N ALA A 72 10.09 22.89 2.04
CA ALA A 72 10.10 23.71 0.83
C ALA A 72 10.81 23.03 -0.36
N VAL A 73 10.62 21.71 -0.50
CA VAL A 73 11.22 20.88 -1.55
C VAL A 73 10.14 20.19 -2.37
N ASP A 74 10.39 20.08 -3.68
CA ASP A 74 9.49 19.36 -4.58
C ASP A 74 9.44 17.86 -4.28
N PHE A 75 8.28 17.24 -4.48
CA PHE A 75 8.01 15.83 -4.18
C PHE A 75 9.05 14.87 -4.79
N ARG A 76 9.46 15.12 -6.05
CA ARG A 76 10.45 14.30 -6.76
C ARG A 76 11.84 14.39 -6.13
N THR A 77 12.22 15.59 -5.68
CA THR A 77 13.52 15.86 -5.06
C THR A 77 13.57 15.32 -3.63
N MET A 78 12.45 15.38 -2.90
CA MET A 78 12.40 14.90 -1.52
C MET A 78 12.43 13.37 -1.42
N PHE A 79 11.75 12.68 -2.33
CA PHE A 79 11.69 11.21 -2.33
C PHE A 79 12.64 10.55 -3.33
N GLY A 80 13.47 11.33 -4.03
CA GLY A 80 14.43 10.82 -5.00
C GLY A 80 13.80 10.01 -6.14
N LEU A 81 12.60 10.42 -6.59
CA LEU A 81 11.85 9.75 -7.66
C LEU A 81 12.55 9.94 -9.01
N SER A 82 13.63 9.21 -9.22
CA SER A 82 14.40 9.14 -10.45
C SER A 82 14.42 7.70 -10.95
N PHE A 83 13.94 7.49 -12.16
CA PHE A 83 14.01 6.19 -12.81
C PHE A 83 15.38 6.01 -13.47
N ARG A 84 16.08 4.95 -13.11
CA ARG A 84 17.36 4.54 -13.71
C ARG A 84 17.15 3.19 -14.40
N TRP A 85 17.87 2.95 -15.50
CA TRP A 85 17.79 1.66 -16.21
C TRP A 85 18.14 0.45 -15.33
N ILE A 86 18.97 0.64 -14.29
CA ILE A 86 19.29 -0.41 -13.32
C ILE A 86 18.07 -0.82 -12.47
N ASP A 87 17.08 0.07 -12.32
CA ASP A 87 15.87 -0.21 -11.55
C ASP A 87 15.00 -1.28 -12.25
N LEU A 88 15.22 -1.54 -13.55
CA LEU A 88 14.61 -2.66 -14.26
C LEU A 88 15.03 -4.03 -13.70
N ILE A 89 16.18 -4.13 -13.02
CA ILE A 89 16.58 -5.36 -12.30
C ILE A 89 15.68 -5.58 -11.08
N GLY A 90 15.05 -4.53 -10.55
CA GLY A 90 14.02 -4.64 -9.52
C GLY A 90 12.83 -5.50 -9.98
N ILE A 91 12.52 -5.55 -11.28
CA ILE A 91 11.44 -6.38 -11.82
C ILE A 91 11.73 -7.88 -11.61
N PRO A 92 12.82 -8.47 -12.15
CA PRO A 92 13.11 -9.88 -11.91
C PRO A 92 13.40 -10.17 -10.44
N VAL A 93 14.00 -9.25 -9.68
CA VAL A 93 14.16 -9.40 -8.23
C VAL A 93 12.80 -9.47 -7.52
N GLY A 94 11.85 -8.62 -7.90
CA GLY A 94 10.48 -8.65 -7.40
C GLY A 94 9.76 -9.94 -7.76
N VAL A 95 9.90 -10.42 -9.00
CA VAL A 95 9.36 -11.73 -9.42
C VAL A 95 9.98 -12.86 -8.61
N LEU A 96 11.31 -12.85 -8.39
CA LEU A 96 11.99 -13.85 -7.57
C LEU A 96 11.50 -13.81 -6.12
N ALA A 97 11.28 -12.62 -5.55
CA ALA A 97 10.69 -12.50 -4.22
C ALA A 97 9.26 -13.08 -4.20
N GLN A 98 8.43 -12.80 -5.20
CA GLN A 98 7.07 -13.36 -5.27
C GLN A 98 7.08 -14.89 -5.44
N VAL A 99 8.02 -15.43 -6.23
CA VAL A 99 8.10 -16.89 -6.50
C VAL A 99 8.79 -17.66 -5.38
N ILE A 100 9.73 -17.04 -4.65
CA ILE A 100 10.55 -17.74 -3.66
C ILE A 100 10.20 -17.29 -2.25
N LEU A 101 10.25 -15.99 -1.98
CA LEU A 101 10.06 -15.45 -0.63
C LEU A 101 8.62 -15.69 -0.13
N VAL A 102 7.62 -15.49 -0.99
CA VAL A 102 6.21 -15.72 -0.60
C VAL A 102 5.97 -17.19 -0.22
N PRO A 103 6.32 -18.21 -1.03
CA PRO A 103 6.17 -19.60 -0.61
C PRO A 103 6.96 -19.94 0.66
N VAL A 104 8.19 -19.43 0.79
CA VAL A 104 9.03 -19.66 1.98
C VAL A 104 8.37 -19.13 3.25
N ILE A 105 7.72 -17.97 3.20
CA ILE A 105 6.96 -17.40 4.33
C ILE A 105 5.68 -18.20 4.59
N TYR A 106 5.03 -18.71 3.55
CA TYR A 106 3.80 -19.50 3.69
C TYR A 106 4.04 -20.89 4.28
N VAL A 107 5.22 -21.51 4.11
CA VAL A 107 5.54 -22.83 4.69
C VAL A 107 5.38 -22.86 6.22
N PRO A 108 6.03 -22.00 7.02
CA PRO A 108 5.84 -21.97 8.47
C PRO A 108 4.43 -21.52 8.86
N LEU A 109 3.81 -20.58 8.12
CA LEU A 109 2.44 -20.13 8.39
C LEU A 109 1.42 -21.26 8.22
N ARG A 110 1.58 -22.12 7.20
CA ARG A 110 0.77 -23.32 7.00
C ARG A 110 0.98 -24.36 8.10
N ALA A 111 2.20 -24.50 8.59
CA ALA A 111 2.49 -25.40 9.70
C ALA A 111 1.84 -24.94 11.01
N ILE A 112 1.74 -23.62 11.24
CA ILE A 112 1.19 -23.04 12.48
C ILE A 112 -0.33 -22.87 12.40
N TRP A 113 -0.88 -22.46 11.24
CA TRP A 113 -2.31 -22.23 11.02
C TRP A 113 -2.85 -23.00 9.80
N PRO A 114 -2.89 -24.34 9.87
CA PRO A 114 -3.28 -25.18 8.73
C PRO A 114 -4.70 -24.89 8.25
N SER A 115 -5.66 -24.59 9.14
CA SER A 115 -7.05 -24.29 8.78
C SER A 115 -7.25 -22.97 8.02
N THR A 116 -6.29 -22.04 8.09
CA THR A 116 -6.40 -20.71 7.47
C THR A 116 -5.63 -20.62 6.15
N PHE A 117 -4.58 -21.43 6.00
CA PHE A 117 -3.63 -21.36 4.88
C PHE A 117 -3.62 -22.61 4.00
N ASP A 118 -4.64 -23.47 4.11
CA ASP A 118 -4.76 -24.66 3.27
C ASP A 118 -4.97 -24.28 1.80
N SER A 119 -4.26 -24.98 0.91
CA SER A 119 -4.07 -24.58 -0.49
C SER A 119 -5.38 -24.50 -1.30
N SER A 120 -6.37 -25.32 -0.96
CA SER A 120 -7.66 -25.38 -1.65
C SER A 120 -8.48 -24.10 -1.48
N ALA A 121 -8.55 -23.55 -0.26
CA ALA A 121 -9.31 -22.34 0.03
C ALA A 121 -8.67 -21.08 -0.57
N LEU A 122 -7.33 -21.04 -0.61
CA LEU A 122 -6.57 -19.94 -1.23
C LEU A 122 -6.72 -19.91 -2.75
N GLU A 123 -6.70 -21.07 -3.40
CA GLU A 123 -6.85 -21.17 -4.86
C GLU A 123 -8.28 -20.84 -5.31
N GLU A 124 -9.29 -21.24 -4.53
CA GLU A 124 -10.70 -20.92 -4.78
C GLU A 124 -10.98 -19.42 -4.59
N THR A 125 -10.45 -18.79 -3.54
CA THR A 125 -10.57 -17.33 -3.33
C THR A 125 -9.84 -16.55 -4.44
N ALA A 126 -8.67 -17.01 -4.88
CA ALA A 126 -7.94 -16.39 -5.98
C ALA A 126 -8.68 -16.52 -7.31
N LYS A 127 -9.29 -17.69 -7.58
CA LYS A 127 -10.15 -17.91 -8.75
C LYS A 127 -11.38 -17.02 -8.73
N ASP A 128 -12.09 -16.93 -7.61
CA ASP A 128 -13.26 -16.05 -7.46
C ASP A 128 -12.91 -14.57 -7.65
N LEU A 129 -11.75 -14.13 -7.17
CA LEU A 129 -11.28 -12.75 -7.39
C LEU A 129 -10.94 -12.48 -8.86
N VAL A 130 -10.31 -13.43 -9.54
CA VAL A 130 -9.97 -13.33 -10.98
C VAL A 130 -11.23 -13.39 -11.85
N ASP A 131 -12.15 -14.32 -11.57
CA ASP A 131 -13.39 -14.49 -12.32
C ASP A 131 -14.36 -13.31 -12.09
N SER A 132 -14.41 -12.73 -10.87
CA SER A 132 -15.20 -11.51 -10.62
C SER A 132 -14.59 -10.25 -11.25
N ALA A 133 -13.30 -10.30 -11.63
CA ALA A 133 -12.53 -9.19 -12.20
C ALA A 133 -12.48 -9.20 -13.74
N GLY A 134 -13.41 -9.87 -14.43
CA GLY A 134 -13.45 -9.93 -15.89
C GLY A 134 -13.33 -8.56 -16.60
N GLY A 135 -12.42 -8.49 -17.59
CA GLY A 135 -12.28 -7.36 -18.52
C GLY A 135 -11.61 -6.11 -17.93
N TRP A 136 -12.34 -4.99 -17.93
CA TRP A 136 -11.83 -3.66 -17.51
C TRP A 136 -11.35 -3.62 -16.05
N LYS A 137 -11.94 -4.44 -15.17
CA LYS A 137 -11.55 -4.51 -13.75
C LYS A 137 -10.17 -5.14 -13.56
N THR A 138 -9.78 -6.12 -14.38
CA THR A 138 -8.42 -6.69 -14.35
C THR A 138 -7.38 -5.62 -14.70
N LEU A 139 -7.63 -4.81 -15.73
CA LEU A 139 -6.75 -3.68 -16.07
C LEU A 139 -6.64 -2.66 -14.94
N LEU A 140 -7.78 -2.34 -14.31
CA LEU A 140 -7.83 -1.42 -13.18
C LEU A 140 -7.06 -1.98 -11.97
N LEU A 141 -7.16 -3.29 -11.73
CA LEU A 141 -6.45 -4.00 -10.66
C LEU A 141 -4.94 -4.04 -10.93
N VAL A 142 -4.52 -4.32 -12.16
CA VAL A 142 -3.11 -4.21 -12.59
C VAL A 142 -2.60 -2.78 -12.43
N LEU A 143 -3.36 -1.77 -12.86
CA LEU A 143 -2.98 -0.37 -12.72
C LEU A 143 -2.81 0.02 -11.25
N VAL A 144 -3.77 -0.33 -10.40
CA VAL A 144 -3.72 -0.05 -8.95
C VAL A 144 -2.54 -0.77 -8.30
N VAL A 145 -2.24 -2.01 -8.66
CA VAL A 145 -1.10 -2.74 -8.08
C VAL A 145 0.23 -2.20 -8.59
N VAL A 146 0.37 -1.99 -9.90
CA VAL A 146 1.63 -1.56 -10.50
C VAL A 146 1.95 -0.11 -10.16
N VAL A 147 0.96 0.77 -10.11
CA VAL A 147 1.15 2.20 -9.82
C VAL A 147 0.97 2.49 -8.33
N GLY A 148 0.06 1.82 -7.64
CA GLY A 148 -0.23 2.06 -6.23
C GLY A 148 0.74 1.37 -5.27
N ALA A 149 1.25 0.17 -5.57
CA ALA A 149 2.18 -0.51 -4.67
C ALA A 149 3.56 0.18 -4.53
N PRO A 150 4.10 0.89 -5.55
CA PRO A 150 5.34 1.66 -5.41
C PRO A 150 5.18 3.06 -4.79
N LEU A 151 3.95 3.54 -4.56
CA LEU A 151 3.65 4.88 -4.04
C LEU A 151 3.67 4.94 -2.51
#